data_AF-A0AAV2AA20-F1
#
_entry.id   AF-A0AAV2AA20-F1
#
_cell.length_a   1.000
_cell.length_b   1.000
_cell.length_c   1.000
_cell.angle_alpha   90.00
_cell.angle_beta   90.00
_cell.angle_gamma   90.00
#
_symmetry.space_group_name_H-M   'P 1'
#
loop_
_entity.id
_entity.type
_entity.pdbx_description
1 polymer ?
#
loop_
_entity_poly.entity_id
_entity_poly.type
_entity_poly.pdbx_seq_one_letter_code
_entity_poly.pdbx_strand_id
1 'polypeptide(L)'
;MTFQLLKRGEKEIQLKNQYKEVVLVAGETGNGKTTFSRWITEDDGQLVALETNEDSGDFIVQDIHGEANATITSDTVFPTLMVDTENNVPYYDCPGFNDTRSVCNDIATTFFIKTVVDYADSVKILFLINYPSLRKGLDRANFMKLMKHATELIKNVEKFENSVALIATKVDNRYRNGGTIFVDDNTVIAGIADFLEEVKNELAVQITNSALEKRRFYEVAIKLTSYFLKKDGEGYSNIGIFRRLEQSGSLNEFPRLLKGKENIKRIIYRNLTFTKKVEDDFGYTISLESMNVIGGLVEEINESVWRSAVNITDGIAEHFNTLINEVRKTIKSLHNACGSITCPKIV
;
A
#
# COMPACT_ATOMS: atom_id res chain seq x y z
N MET A 1 5.00 -18.64 -8.26
CA MET A 1 3.90 -18.24 -7.35
C MET A 1 3.57 -16.74 -7.49
N THR A 2 4.54 -15.83 -7.37
CA THR A 2 4.34 -14.36 -7.49
C THR A 2 3.60 -13.95 -8.77
N PHE A 3 4.02 -14.42 -9.94
CA PHE A 3 3.39 -14.05 -11.21
C PHE A 3 1.91 -14.45 -11.33
N GLN A 4 1.52 -15.58 -10.72
CA GLN A 4 0.12 -15.98 -10.68
C GLN A 4 -0.68 -15.08 -9.74
N LEU A 5 -0.09 -14.65 -8.62
CA LEU A 5 -0.72 -13.70 -7.70
C LEU A 5 -0.93 -12.34 -8.36
N LEU A 6 0.08 -11.83 -9.08
CA LEU A 6 -0.03 -10.57 -9.84
C LEU A 6 -1.11 -10.65 -10.93
N LYS A 7 -1.13 -11.72 -11.74
CA LYS A 7 -2.17 -11.96 -12.75
C LYS A 7 -3.58 -12.07 -12.18
N ARG A 8 -3.72 -12.60 -10.96
CA ARG A 8 -5.01 -12.60 -10.26
C ARG A 8 -5.39 -11.19 -9.84
N GLY A 9 -4.45 -10.44 -9.27
CA GLY A 9 -4.69 -9.04 -8.88
C GLY A 9 -5.18 -8.16 -10.03
N GLU A 10 -4.66 -8.33 -11.24
CA GLU A 10 -5.15 -7.61 -12.44
C GLU A 10 -6.65 -7.86 -12.73
N LYS A 11 -7.20 -9.00 -12.31
CA LYS A 11 -8.61 -9.35 -12.50
C LYS A 11 -9.49 -8.99 -11.30
N GLU A 12 -8.94 -9.13 -10.09
CA GLU A 12 -9.68 -8.96 -8.83
C GLU A 12 -9.75 -7.48 -8.41
N ILE A 13 -8.75 -6.66 -8.75
CA ILE A 13 -8.74 -5.24 -8.43
C ILE A 13 -9.76 -4.51 -9.31
N GLN A 14 -10.83 -4.05 -8.68
CA GLN A 14 -11.91 -3.35 -9.35
C GLN A 14 -11.53 -1.89 -9.62
N LEU A 15 -11.09 -1.61 -10.84
CA LEU A 15 -10.83 -0.24 -11.32
C LEU A 15 -11.99 0.22 -12.21
N LYS A 16 -12.81 1.17 -11.74
CA LYS A 16 -13.99 1.67 -12.48
C LYS A 16 -13.75 3.10 -12.97
N ASN A 17 -13.94 3.36 -14.27
CA ASN A 17 -13.58 4.63 -14.93
C ASN A 17 -14.24 5.88 -14.31
N GLN A 18 -15.40 5.71 -13.68
CA GLN A 18 -16.09 6.77 -12.96
C GLN A 18 -15.41 7.21 -11.65
N TYR A 19 -14.49 6.40 -11.12
CA TYR A 19 -13.86 6.58 -9.80
C TYR A 19 -12.38 6.92 -9.96
N LYS A 20 -12.08 8.21 -10.12
CA LYS A 20 -10.71 8.73 -10.30
C LYS A 20 -10.20 9.58 -9.14
N GLU A 21 -11.09 10.04 -8.25
CA GLU A 21 -10.72 10.68 -6.99
C GLU A 21 -10.88 9.68 -5.86
N VAL A 22 -9.78 9.13 -5.35
CA VAL A 22 -9.84 7.94 -4.47
C VAL A 22 -9.32 8.21 -3.06
N VAL A 23 -9.99 7.63 -2.07
CA VAL A 23 -9.49 7.59 -0.69
C VAL A 23 -8.75 6.28 -0.49
N LEU A 24 -7.43 6.36 -0.31
CA LEU A 24 -6.58 5.22 -0.02
C LEU A 24 -6.56 4.96 1.48
N VAL A 25 -6.99 3.77 1.91
CA VAL A 25 -6.93 3.35 3.33
C VAL A 25 -5.70 2.47 3.51
N ALA A 26 -4.70 2.99 4.23
CA ALA A 26 -3.38 2.39 4.34
C ALA A 26 -2.96 2.16 5.80
N GLY A 27 -2.10 1.17 6.04
CA GLY A 27 -1.65 0.80 7.39
C GLY A 27 -1.33 -0.69 7.49
N GLU A 28 -0.75 -1.10 8.61
CA GLU A 28 -0.35 -2.50 8.82
C GLU A 28 -1.53 -3.48 8.89
N THR A 29 -1.24 -4.76 8.69
CA THR A 29 -2.21 -5.86 8.90
C THR A 29 -2.72 -5.84 10.34
N GLY A 30 -4.03 -6.05 10.52
CA GLY A 30 -4.64 -6.08 11.85
C GLY A 30 -4.94 -4.71 12.48
N ASN A 31 -4.69 -3.59 11.80
CA ASN A 31 -5.10 -2.25 12.26
C ASN A 31 -6.59 -1.95 12.05
N GLY A 32 -7.36 -2.89 11.49
CA GLY A 32 -8.82 -2.76 11.31
C GLY A 32 -9.25 -1.99 10.06
N LYS A 33 -8.43 -1.98 9.00
CA LYS A 33 -8.70 -1.22 7.75
C LYS A 33 -10.00 -1.64 7.05
N THR A 34 -10.22 -2.94 6.88
CA THR A 34 -11.43 -3.48 6.25
C THR A 34 -12.68 -3.13 7.04
N THR A 35 -12.64 -3.32 8.36
CA THR A 35 -13.73 -2.96 9.27
C THR A 35 -14.03 -1.47 9.24
N PHE A 36 -12.98 -0.65 9.29
CA PHE A 36 -13.11 0.80 9.19
C PHE A 36 -13.70 1.23 7.85
N SER A 37 -13.24 0.66 6.74
CA SER A 37 -13.66 1.04 5.39
C SER A 37 -15.12 0.71 5.16
N ARG A 38 -15.57 -0.48 5.58
CA ARG A 38 -17.00 -0.86 5.54
C ARG A 38 -17.85 0.04 6.44
N TRP A 39 -17.38 0.28 7.66
CA TRP A 39 -18.05 1.16 8.62
C TRP A 39 -18.21 2.60 8.11
N ILE A 40 -17.17 3.18 7.51
CA ILE A 40 -17.21 4.58 7.05
C ILE A 40 -18.02 4.76 5.75
N THR A 41 -18.09 3.74 4.90
CA THR A 41 -18.79 3.78 3.60
C THR A 41 -20.27 3.40 3.65
N GLU A 42 -20.81 3.13 4.84
CA GLU A 42 -22.20 2.69 5.03
C GLU A 42 -22.54 1.34 4.38
N ASP A 43 -21.50 0.56 4.04
CA ASP A 43 -21.59 -0.87 3.82
C ASP A 43 -21.57 -1.63 5.17
N ASP A 44 -22.21 -1.03 6.19
CA ASP A 44 -22.15 -1.44 7.60
C ASP A 44 -23.45 -2.00 8.13
N GLY A 45 -24.52 -1.99 7.32
CA GLY A 45 -25.79 -2.67 7.63
C GLY A 45 -25.65 -4.17 7.89
N GLN A 46 -24.45 -4.72 7.67
CA GLN A 46 -24.09 -6.11 7.84
C GLN A 46 -23.00 -6.34 8.90
N LEU A 47 -22.45 -5.28 9.52
CA LEU A 47 -21.42 -5.41 10.54
C LEU A 47 -22.04 -5.50 11.94
N VAL A 48 -21.75 -6.61 12.62
CA VAL A 48 -22.22 -6.87 13.99
C VAL A 48 -21.02 -7.07 14.91
N ALA A 49 -21.09 -6.39 16.05
CA ALA A 49 -20.22 -6.62 17.19
C ALA A 49 -20.64 -7.90 17.90
N LEU A 50 -19.71 -8.83 18.08
CA LEU A 50 -19.91 -10.07 18.83
C LEU A 50 -18.81 -10.19 19.88
N GLU A 51 -19.21 -10.57 21.09
CA GLU A 51 -18.26 -10.90 22.14
C GLU A 51 -17.51 -12.20 21.79
N THR A 52 -16.19 -12.19 21.96
CA THR A 52 -15.34 -13.33 21.60
C THR A 52 -15.54 -14.53 22.51
N ASN A 53 -15.74 -14.27 23.81
CA ASN A 53 -16.11 -15.22 24.83
C ASN A 53 -17.08 -14.54 25.79
N GLU A 54 -18.05 -15.28 26.32
CA GLU A 54 -19.00 -14.78 27.32
C GLU A 54 -18.24 -14.13 28.50
N ASP A 55 -18.63 -12.91 28.85
CA ASP A 55 -18.05 -12.09 29.93
C ASP A 55 -16.56 -11.69 29.79
N SER A 56 -15.99 -11.81 28.59
CA SER A 56 -14.60 -11.38 28.35
C SER A 56 -14.45 -9.86 28.21
N GLY A 57 -15.51 -9.17 27.80
CA GLY A 57 -15.47 -7.77 27.41
C GLY A 57 -14.69 -7.49 26.12
N ASP A 58 -14.24 -8.54 25.41
CA ASP A 58 -13.53 -8.44 24.14
C ASP A 58 -14.49 -8.69 22.97
N PHE A 59 -14.73 -7.65 22.19
CA PHE A 59 -15.63 -7.68 21.05
C PHE A 59 -14.86 -7.71 19.72
N ILE A 60 -15.34 -8.55 18.80
CA ILE A 60 -14.92 -8.60 17.40
C ILE A 60 -16.04 -8.12 16.50
N VAL A 61 -15.68 -7.60 15.34
CA VAL A 61 -16.65 -7.26 14.30
C VAL A 61 -16.68 -8.39 13.29
N GLN A 62 -17.88 -8.91 13.05
CA GLN A 62 -18.18 -9.91 12.02
C GLN A 62 -19.20 -9.36 11.03
N ASP A 63 -19.16 -9.91 9.83
CA ASP A 63 -20.18 -9.73 8.81
C ASP A 63 -21.24 -10.81 8.97
N ILE A 64 -22.51 -10.43 9.07
CA ILE A 64 -23.65 -11.35 9.26
C ILE A 64 -23.81 -12.38 8.14
N HIS A 65 -23.26 -12.13 6.95
CA HIS A 65 -23.32 -13.06 5.83
C HIS A 65 -22.07 -13.95 5.69
N GLY A 66 -21.07 -13.77 6.55
CA GLY A 66 -19.88 -14.62 6.59
C GLY A 66 -18.92 -14.45 5.41
N GLU A 67 -19.12 -13.45 4.54
CA GLU A 67 -18.22 -13.19 3.40
C GLU A 67 -16.89 -12.55 3.83
N ALA A 68 -16.86 -11.92 5.01
CA ALA A 68 -15.62 -11.55 5.68
C ALA A 68 -15.42 -12.41 6.92
N ASN A 69 -14.42 -13.30 6.87
CA ASN A 69 -13.91 -13.95 8.07
C ASN A 69 -13.63 -12.87 9.13
N ALA A 70 -13.96 -13.16 10.39
CA ALA A 70 -13.84 -12.25 11.53
C ALA A 70 -12.58 -11.37 11.48
N THR A 71 -12.67 -10.18 12.05
CA THR A 71 -11.60 -9.16 12.22
C THR A 71 -10.21 -9.66 12.67
N ILE A 72 -10.13 -10.92 13.12
CA ILE A 72 -8.95 -11.65 13.56
C ILE A 72 -8.06 -12.11 12.38
N THR A 73 -8.63 -12.46 11.23
CA THR A 73 -7.88 -12.90 10.02
C THR A 73 -8.02 -11.86 8.91
N SER A 74 -7.23 -10.79 9.00
CA SER A 74 -7.12 -9.78 7.94
C SER A 74 -6.41 -10.36 6.72
N ASP A 75 -7.15 -11.06 5.86
CA ASP A 75 -6.68 -11.72 4.63
C ASP A 75 -6.87 -10.87 3.37
N THR A 76 -6.94 -9.53 3.49
CA THR A 76 -7.04 -8.65 2.32
C THR A 76 -5.78 -8.77 1.46
N VAL A 77 -5.84 -9.64 0.44
CA VAL A 77 -4.76 -9.86 -0.52
C VAL A 77 -4.82 -8.84 -1.66
N PHE A 78 -6.02 -8.36 -2.01
CA PHE A 78 -6.24 -7.41 -3.10
C PHE A 78 -6.95 -6.15 -2.57
N PRO A 79 -6.59 -4.96 -3.06
CA PRO A 79 -7.35 -3.76 -2.79
C PRO A 79 -8.83 -3.93 -3.15
N THR A 80 -9.70 -3.64 -2.18
CA THR A 80 -11.15 -3.75 -2.36
C THR A 80 -11.76 -2.37 -2.51
N LEU A 81 -12.49 -2.15 -3.59
CA LEU A 81 -13.23 -0.91 -3.83
C LEU A 81 -14.53 -0.92 -3.01
N MET A 82 -14.67 0.05 -2.11
CA MET A 82 -15.91 0.36 -1.39
C MET A 82 -16.32 1.77 -1.76
N VAL A 83 -17.62 2.05 -1.90
CA VAL A 83 -18.09 3.38 -2.30
C VAL A 83 -18.98 3.91 -1.19
N ASP A 84 -18.62 5.05 -0.60
CA ASP A 84 -19.58 5.80 0.21
C ASP A 84 -20.68 6.27 -0.73
N THR A 85 -21.86 5.67 -0.59
CA THR A 85 -23.00 5.92 -1.48
C THR A 85 -23.63 7.29 -1.28
N GLU A 86 -23.51 7.87 -0.08
CA GLU A 86 -24.01 9.20 0.26
C GLU A 86 -23.17 10.28 -0.44
N ASN A 87 -21.85 10.14 -0.39
CA ASN A 87 -20.91 11.13 -0.91
C ASN A 87 -20.37 10.79 -2.31
N ASN A 88 -20.68 9.60 -2.83
CA ASN A 88 -20.14 9.03 -4.07
C ASN A 88 -18.60 9.04 -4.11
N VAL A 89 -17.95 8.77 -2.97
CA VAL A 89 -16.50 8.76 -2.84
C VAL A 89 -15.98 7.32 -2.78
N PRO A 90 -15.09 6.91 -3.69
CA PRO A 90 -14.50 5.58 -3.69
C PRO A 90 -13.35 5.47 -2.68
N TYR A 91 -13.42 4.43 -1.86
CA TYR A 91 -12.41 3.99 -0.91
C TYR A 91 -11.75 2.72 -1.41
N TYR A 92 -10.43 2.65 -1.28
CA TYR A 92 -9.71 1.39 -1.47
C TYR A 92 -9.16 0.90 -0.13
N ASP A 93 -9.75 -0.17 0.39
CA ASP A 93 -9.19 -0.95 1.49
C ASP A 93 -7.99 -1.72 0.98
N CYS A 94 -6.79 -1.28 1.33
CA CYS A 94 -5.56 -1.88 0.83
C CYS A 94 -5.09 -3.04 1.71
N PRO A 95 -4.34 -4.00 1.14
CA PRO A 95 -3.59 -4.97 1.94
C PRO A 95 -2.69 -4.27 2.97
N GLY A 96 -2.40 -4.97 4.07
CA GLY A 96 -1.54 -4.42 5.11
C GLY A 96 -0.09 -4.27 4.67
N PHE A 97 0.56 -3.18 5.11
CA PHE A 97 2.00 -3.05 4.93
C PHE A 97 2.74 -4.21 5.61
N ASN A 98 3.80 -4.72 4.95
CA ASN A 98 4.58 -5.86 5.40
C ASN A 98 3.70 -7.05 5.82
N ASP A 99 2.82 -7.52 4.94
CA ASP A 99 2.18 -8.83 5.12
C ASP A 99 3.27 -9.92 5.03
N THR A 100 3.87 -10.24 6.18
CA THR A 100 5.09 -11.07 6.34
C THR A 100 4.89 -12.55 6.01
N ARG A 101 3.75 -12.92 5.43
CA ARG A 101 3.46 -14.31 5.05
C ARG A 101 4.46 -14.84 4.02
N SER A 102 4.96 -13.96 3.13
CA SER A 102 6.10 -14.25 2.24
C SER A 102 6.60 -12.99 1.51
N VAL A 103 7.82 -13.03 0.99
CA VAL A 103 8.35 -12.06 0.00
C VAL A 103 7.39 -11.85 -1.18
N CYS A 104 6.71 -12.91 -1.62
CA CYS A 104 5.75 -12.82 -2.73
C CYS A 104 4.56 -11.92 -2.38
N ASN A 105 4.08 -11.95 -1.14
CA ASN A 105 2.96 -11.13 -0.68
C ASN A 105 3.37 -9.67 -0.53
N ASP A 106 4.59 -9.40 -0.08
CA ASP A 106 5.13 -8.05 0.02
C ASP A 106 5.24 -7.38 -1.37
N ILE A 107 5.80 -8.10 -2.35
CA ILE A 107 5.86 -7.64 -3.75
C ILE A 107 4.46 -7.43 -4.33
N ALA A 108 3.53 -8.36 -4.11
CA ALA A 108 2.18 -8.24 -4.62
C ALA A 108 1.42 -7.07 -3.97
N THR A 109 1.50 -6.92 -2.65
CA THR A 109 0.87 -5.83 -1.89
C THR A 109 1.31 -4.48 -2.43
N THR A 110 2.62 -4.27 -2.56
CA THR A 110 3.15 -3.00 -3.05
C THR A 110 2.72 -2.71 -4.49
N PHE A 111 2.68 -3.74 -5.34
CA PHE A 111 2.25 -3.62 -6.73
C PHE A 111 0.77 -3.27 -6.83
N PHE A 112 -0.08 -3.87 -6.00
CA PHE A 112 -1.51 -3.60 -6.01
C PHE A 112 -1.85 -2.21 -5.47
N ILE A 113 -1.21 -1.78 -4.38
CA ILE A 113 -1.36 -0.40 -3.88
C ILE A 113 -0.93 0.59 -4.97
N LYS A 114 0.21 0.34 -5.62
CA LYS A 114 0.69 1.17 -6.73
C LYS A 114 -0.28 1.18 -7.91
N THR A 115 -0.88 0.04 -8.25
CA THR A 115 -1.87 -0.08 -9.33
C THR A 115 -3.10 0.81 -9.07
N VAL A 116 -3.64 0.79 -7.84
CA VAL A 116 -4.76 1.65 -7.44
C VAL A 116 -4.37 3.13 -7.51
N VAL A 117 -3.21 3.47 -6.96
CA VAL A 117 -2.73 4.85 -6.96
C VAL A 117 -2.46 5.34 -8.37
N ASP A 118 -1.85 4.53 -9.24
CA ASP A 118 -1.57 4.84 -10.65
C ASP A 118 -2.81 5.06 -11.48
N TYR A 119 -3.85 4.32 -11.15
CA TYR A 119 -5.14 4.43 -11.79
C TYR A 119 -5.90 5.72 -11.44
N ALA A 120 -5.68 6.26 -10.23
CA ALA A 120 -6.36 7.47 -9.76
C ALA A 120 -5.84 8.75 -10.43
N ASP A 121 -6.68 9.77 -10.56
CA ASP A 121 -6.23 11.11 -10.95
C ASP A 121 -5.81 11.93 -9.73
N SER A 122 -6.54 11.76 -8.62
CA SER A 122 -6.31 12.45 -7.36
C SER A 122 -6.53 11.53 -6.16
N VAL A 123 -5.79 11.75 -5.08
CA VAL A 123 -5.88 10.89 -3.90
C VAL A 123 -6.02 11.68 -2.58
N LYS A 124 -6.73 11.06 -1.64
CA LYS A 124 -6.63 11.28 -0.19
C LYS A 124 -6.08 10.00 0.44
N ILE A 125 -5.37 10.11 1.56
CA ILE A 125 -4.73 8.96 2.21
C ILE A 125 -5.07 8.97 3.69
N LEU A 126 -5.65 7.86 4.16
CA LEU A 126 -5.94 7.63 5.57
C LEU A 126 -4.97 6.59 6.10
N PHE A 127 -4.11 7.00 7.02
CA PHE A 127 -3.22 6.09 7.72
C PHE A 127 -3.88 5.57 8.99
N LEU A 128 -4.08 4.26 9.07
CA LEU A 128 -4.70 3.59 10.21
C LEU A 128 -3.64 2.92 11.09
N ILE A 129 -3.74 3.17 12.39
CA ILE A 129 -2.86 2.57 13.40
C ILE A 129 -3.61 2.26 14.68
N ASN A 130 -3.28 1.13 15.31
CA ASN A 130 -3.82 0.79 16.63
C ASN A 130 -3.40 1.83 17.68
N TYR A 131 -4.37 2.32 18.45
CA TYR A 131 -4.17 3.33 19.48
C TYR A 131 -3.07 3.01 20.52
N PRO A 132 -2.86 1.75 20.97
CA PRO A 132 -1.73 1.42 21.83
C PRO A 132 -0.36 1.89 21.30
N SER A 133 -0.19 1.97 19.98
CA SER A 133 1.06 2.44 19.35
C SER A 133 1.18 3.97 19.27
N LEU A 134 0.18 4.71 19.77
CA LEU A 134 0.13 6.17 19.82
C LEU A 134 0.10 6.70 21.27
N ARG A 135 0.53 5.90 22.24
CA ARG A 135 0.54 6.27 23.66
C ARG A 135 1.96 6.56 24.13
N LYS A 136 2.10 7.64 24.91
CA LYS A 136 3.33 7.94 25.64
C LYS A 136 3.71 6.81 26.58
N GLY A 137 5.02 6.55 26.68
CA GLY A 137 5.59 5.52 27.54
C GLY A 137 5.44 4.08 27.05
N LEU A 138 4.82 3.84 25.87
CA LEU A 138 4.77 2.53 25.22
C LEU A 138 5.75 2.48 24.03
N ASP A 139 5.98 1.25 23.54
CA ASP A 139 6.81 1.01 22.37
C ASP A 139 6.27 1.74 21.12
N ARG A 140 7.18 2.41 20.42
CA ARG A 140 6.91 3.23 19.23
C ARG A 140 7.24 2.50 17.93
N ALA A 141 7.73 1.26 17.99
CA ALA A 141 8.18 0.51 16.83
C ALA A 141 7.12 0.46 15.71
N ASN A 142 5.85 0.20 16.06
CA ASN A 142 4.75 0.16 15.09
C ASN A 142 4.46 1.53 14.45
N PHE A 143 4.54 2.62 15.22
CA PHE A 143 4.39 3.96 14.63
C PHE A 143 5.56 4.28 13.70
N MET A 144 6.79 3.98 14.10
CA MET A 144 7.97 4.20 13.26
C MET A 144 7.95 3.33 12.00
N LYS A 145 7.41 2.11 12.08
CA LYS A 145 7.20 1.23 10.93
C LYS A 145 6.15 1.78 9.97
N LEU A 146 5.01 2.28 10.48
CA LEU A 146 4.04 3.02 9.68
C LEU A 146 4.68 4.22 8.97
N MET A 147 5.46 5.02 9.68
CA MET A 147 6.14 6.18 9.10
C MET A 147 7.12 5.77 8.00
N LYS A 148 7.88 4.69 8.20
CA LYS A 148 8.75 4.13 7.16
C LYS A 148 7.97 3.83 5.88
N HIS A 149 6.88 3.06 6.00
CA HIS A 149 6.03 2.74 4.85
C HIS A 149 5.40 3.98 4.21
N ALA A 150 4.94 4.94 5.01
CA ALA A 150 4.36 6.17 4.50
C ALA A 150 5.38 7.01 3.72
N THR A 151 6.62 7.12 4.22
CA THR A 151 7.71 7.84 3.51
C THR A 151 8.22 7.12 2.27
N GLU A 152 8.08 5.80 2.21
CA GLU A 152 8.38 5.01 1.02
C GLU A 152 7.28 5.13 -0.02
N LEU A 153 6.02 5.16 0.42
CA LEU A 153 4.83 5.30 -0.43
C LEU A 153 4.74 6.70 -1.03
N ILE A 154 4.84 7.77 -0.23
CA ILE A 154 4.65 9.16 -0.68
C ILE A 154 6.01 9.82 -0.89
N LYS A 155 6.45 9.97 -2.15
CA LYS A 155 7.77 10.54 -2.46
C LYS A 155 7.80 12.06 -2.36
N ASN A 156 6.69 12.71 -2.75
CA ASN A 156 6.52 14.17 -2.75
C ASN A 156 5.56 14.60 -1.63
N VAL A 157 5.97 14.39 -0.38
CA VAL A 157 5.10 14.51 0.80
C VAL A 157 4.44 15.89 0.92
N GLU A 158 5.14 16.95 0.52
CA GLU A 158 4.67 18.34 0.58
C GLU A 158 3.41 18.57 -0.23
N LYS A 159 3.28 17.88 -1.35
CA LYS A 159 2.11 17.99 -2.23
C LYS A 159 0.83 17.44 -1.58
N PHE A 160 0.98 16.56 -0.60
CA PHE A 160 -0.11 15.87 0.07
C PHE A 160 -0.37 16.39 1.49
N GLU A 161 0.17 17.55 1.86
CA GLU A 161 -0.04 18.17 3.18
C GLU A 161 -1.50 18.22 3.62
N ASN A 162 -2.41 18.55 2.70
CA ASN A 162 -3.84 18.66 2.95
C ASN A 162 -4.63 17.41 2.57
N SER A 163 -3.95 16.29 2.31
CA SER A 163 -4.56 15.09 1.71
C SER A 163 -4.27 13.83 2.50
N VAL A 164 -3.70 13.98 3.70
CA VAL A 164 -3.34 12.89 4.60
C VAL A 164 -3.99 13.08 5.98
N ALA A 165 -4.47 12.00 6.57
CA ALA A 165 -4.93 11.99 7.96
C ALA A 165 -4.49 10.72 8.68
N LEU A 166 -4.43 10.80 10.01
CA LEU A 166 -4.14 9.69 10.90
C LEU A 166 -5.42 9.26 11.62
N ILE A 167 -5.77 7.98 11.54
CA ILE A 167 -6.91 7.40 12.23
C ILE A 167 -6.41 6.40 13.27
N ALA A 168 -6.62 6.71 14.55
CA ALA A 168 -6.30 5.80 15.65
C ALA A 168 -7.44 4.80 15.84
N THR A 169 -7.18 3.52 15.59
CA THR A 169 -8.16 2.44 15.72
C THR A 169 -8.05 1.74 17.06
N LYS A 170 -9.08 0.98 17.43
CA LYS A 170 -9.15 0.21 18.68
C LYS A 170 -8.90 1.08 19.92
N VAL A 171 -9.40 2.31 19.91
CA VAL A 171 -9.33 3.23 21.04
C VAL A 171 -10.24 2.74 22.18
N ASP A 172 -9.66 2.53 23.35
CA ASP A 172 -10.42 2.08 24.53
C ASP A 172 -11.42 3.14 24.97
N ASN A 173 -12.57 2.71 25.45
CA ASN A 173 -13.50 3.56 26.18
C ASN A 173 -13.00 3.70 27.62
N ARG A 174 -12.40 4.85 27.92
CA ARG A 174 -11.79 5.11 29.23
C ARG A 174 -12.71 5.96 30.08
N TYR A 175 -12.64 5.70 31.37
CA TYR A 175 -13.36 6.46 32.39
C TYR A 175 -12.39 6.92 33.49
N ARG A 176 -12.55 8.16 33.94
CA ARG A 176 -11.84 8.75 35.09
C ARG A 176 -12.72 8.69 36.33
N ASN A 177 -12.15 8.99 37.49
CA ASN A 177 -12.83 9.03 38.78
C ASN A 177 -13.58 7.73 39.12
N GLY A 178 -12.90 6.60 38.96
CA GLY A 178 -13.46 5.28 39.31
C GLY A 178 -14.58 4.79 38.40
N GLY A 179 -14.66 5.27 37.16
CA GLY A 179 -15.65 4.80 36.18
C GLY A 179 -16.74 5.83 35.82
N THR A 180 -16.75 7.00 36.47
CA THR A 180 -17.88 7.93 36.37
C THR A 180 -17.76 8.95 35.24
N ILE A 181 -16.54 9.33 34.85
CA ILE A 181 -16.33 10.37 33.83
C ILE A 181 -15.73 9.75 32.57
N PHE A 182 -16.52 9.62 31.52
CA PHE A 182 -16.03 9.19 30.22
C PHE A 182 -14.99 10.17 29.67
N VAL A 183 -13.88 9.63 29.15
CA VAL A 183 -12.85 10.42 28.48
C VAL A 183 -13.28 10.70 27.04
N ASP A 184 -13.64 11.94 26.78
CA ASP A 184 -14.11 12.40 25.48
C ASP A 184 -13.03 12.30 24.39
N ASP A 185 -13.49 12.36 23.13
CA ASP A 185 -12.65 12.17 21.95
C ASP A 185 -11.55 13.24 21.83
N ASN A 186 -11.84 14.50 22.20
CA ASN A 186 -10.85 15.58 22.10
C ASN A 186 -9.71 15.35 23.08
N THR A 187 -10.01 14.86 24.28
CA THR A 187 -8.99 14.48 25.26
C THR A 187 -8.11 13.33 24.74
N VAL A 188 -8.68 12.33 24.08
CA VAL A 188 -7.90 11.24 23.47
C VAL A 188 -7.02 11.75 22.33
N ILE A 189 -7.59 12.57 21.45
CA ILE A 189 -6.90 13.17 20.31
C ILE A 189 -5.74 14.07 20.77
N ALA A 190 -5.93 14.88 21.81
CA ALA A 190 -4.87 15.68 22.40
C ALA A 190 -3.72 14.80 22.92
N GLY A 191 -4.03 13.66 23.56
CA GLY A 191 -3.01 12.69 23.98
C GLY A 191 -2.24 12.05 22.81
N ILE A 192 -2.89 11.81 21.66
CA ILE A 192 -2.23 11.36 20.44
C ILE A 192 -1.33 12.47 19.89
N ALA A 193 -1.81 13.70 19.83
CA ALA A 193 -1.02 14.83 19.35
C ALA A 193 0.22 15.08 20.21
N ASP A 194 0.09 14.98 21.53
CA ASP A 194 1.19 15.03 22.47
C ASP A 194 2.26 13.96 22.21
N PHE A 195 1.85 12.75 21.83
CA PHE A 195 2.75 11.67 21.41
C PHE A 195 3.44 12.01 20.09
N LEU A 196 2.69 12.51 19.10
CA LEU A 196 3.23 12.88 17.79
C LEU A 196 4.25 14.02 17.90
N GLU A 197 4.02 15.02 18.75
CA GLU A 197 4.98 16.11 19.00
C GLU A 197 6.27 15.60 19.64
N GLU A 198 6.18 14.63 20.56
CA GLU A 198 7.34 14.00 21.17
C GLU A 198 8.17 13.24 20.12
N VAL A 199 7.52 12.45 19.27
CA VAL A 199 8.19 11.77 18.15
C VAL A 199 8.82 12.78 17.20
N LYS A 200 8.12 13.87 16.85
CA LYS A 200 8.65 14.92 15.98
C LYS A 200 9.95 15.52 16.54
N ASN A 201 9.99 15.82 17.83
CA ASN A 201 11.17 16.35 18.50
C ASN A 201 12.33 15.36 18.52
N GLU A 202 12.06 14.08 18.77
CA GLU A 202 13.09 13.03 18.73
C GLU A 202 13.68 12.85 17.33
N LEU A 203 12.84 12.80 16.29
CA LEU A 203 13.31 12.70 14.91
C LEU A 203 14.16 13.92 14.52
N ALA A 204 13.81 15.12 15.01
CA ALA A 204 14.61 16.32 14.77
C ALA A 204 16.02 16.21 15.36
N VAL A 205 16.17 15.60 16.54
CA VAL A 205 17.48 15.30 17.14
C VAL A 205 18.25 14.28 16.31
N GLN A 206 17.57 13.25 15.78
CA GLN A 206 18.19 12.20 14.96
C GLN A 206 18.72 12.74 13.62
N ILE A 207 18.08 13.75 13.02
CA ILE A 207 18.56 14.38 11.76
C ILE A 207 19.99 14.87 11.91
N THR A 208 20.30 15.58 12.99
CA THR A 208 21.61 16.19 13.25
C THR A 208 22.73 15.16 13.31
N ASN A 209 22.42 13.96 13.80
CA ASN A 209 23.41 12.91 14.08
C ASN A 209 23.48 11.81 13.00
N SER A 210 22.64 11.88 11.96
CA SER A 210 22.46 10.76 11.02
C SER A 210 23.19 10.96 9.69
N ALA A 211 23.54 9.84 9.05
CA ALA A 211 24.01 9.80 7.66
C ALA A 211 22.93 10.31 6.69
N LEU A 212 23.35 10.81 5.52
CA LEU A 212 22.49 11.49 4.54
C LEU A 212 21.23 10.69 4.16
N GLU A 213 21.36 9.39 3.92
CA GLU A 213 20.24 8.53 3.54
C GLU A 213 19.16 8.43 4.62
N LYS A 214 19.57 8.38 5.90
CA LYS A 214 18.64 8.36 7.03
C LYS A 214 18.03 9.73 7.29
N ARG A 215 18.72 10.83 6.95
CA ARG A 215 18.17 12.19 7.08
C ARG A 215 16.91 12.38 6.26
N ARG A 216 16.89 11.90 5.01
CA ARG A 216 15.70 11.98 4.15
C ARG A 216 14.48 11.34 4.81
N PHE A 217 14.63 10.15 5.39
CA PHE A 217 13.55 9.50 6.12
C PHE A 217 13.02 10.38 7.25
N TYR A 218 13.90 10.88 8.12
CA TYR A 218 13.49 11.70 9.27
C TYR A 218 12.82 13.02 8.85
N GLU A 219 13.34 13.70 7.83
CA GLU A 219 12.76 14.95 7.31
C GLU A 219 11.33 14.72 6.80
N VAL A 220 11.12 13.68 5.99
CA VAL A 220 9.78 13.33 5.47
C VAL A 220 8.86 12.89 6.60
N ALA A 221 9.36 12.11 7.57
CA ALA A 221 8.57 11.67 8.71
C ALA A 221 8.13 12.84 9.60
N ILE A 222 9.00 13.83 9.84
CA ILE A 222 8.65 15.07 10.58
C ILE A 222 7.57 15.87 9.84
N LYS A 223 7.70 16.03 8.52
CA LYS A 223 6.69 16.73 7.69
C LYS A 223 5.34 16.03 7.79
N LEU A 224 5.31 14.73 7.55
CA LEU A 224 4.07 13.94 7.62
C LEU A 224 3.44 13.99 9.02
N THR A 225 4.25 13.90 10.08
CA THR A 225 3.78 14.05 11.47
C THR A 225 3.18 15.44 11.70
N SER A 226 3.79 16.48 11.14
CA SER A 226 3.27 17.86 11.21
C SER A 226 1.95 18.02 10.49
N TYR A 227 1.73 17.30 9.38
CA TYR A 227 0.46 17.29 8.66
C TYR A 227 -0.66 16.63 9.47
N PHE A 228 -0.36 15.57 10.23
CA PHE A 228 -1.31 15.00 11.18
C PHE A 228 -1.63 15.98 12.32
N LEU A 229 -0.65 16.75 12.78
CA LEU A 229 -0.78 17.74 13.86
C LEU A 229 -1.46 19.05 13.43
N LYS A 230 -1.98 19.15 12.20
CA LYS A 230 -2.70 20.32 11.72
C LYS A 230 -3.90 20.62 12.63
N LYS A 231 -4.02 21.89 13.04
CA LYS A 231 -5.11 22.38 13.89
C LYS A 231 -6.16 23.13 13.08
N ASP A 232 -7.40 23.02 13.53
CA ASP A 232 -8.53 23.87 13.14
C ASP A 232 -9.20 24.37 14.41
N GLY A 233 -8.99 25.66 14.72
CA GLY A 233 -9.29 26.23 16.04
C GLY A 233 -8.49 25.55 17.16
N GLU A 234 -9.18 25.08 18.19
CA GLU A 234 -8.58 24.37 19.33
C GLU A 234 -8.37 22.86 19.07
N GLY A 235 -8.95 22.32 18.00
CA GLY A 235 -8.93 20.88 17.69
C GLY A 235 -7.86 20.51 16.65
N TYR A 236 -7.61 19.20 16.52
CA TYR A 236 -6.75 18.65 15.47
C TYR A 236 -7.62 18.20 14.28
N SER A 237 -7.38 18.77 13.11
CA SER A 237 -8.24 18.60 11.93
C SER A 237 -7.97 17.31 11.17
N ASN A 238 -6.83 16.67 11.42
CA ASN A 238 -6.32 15.53 10.63
C ASN A 238 -6.10 14.27 11.50
N ILE A 239 -6.62 14.26 12.73
CA ILE A 239 -6.57 13.10 13.64
C ILE A 239 -8.00 12.63 13.92
N GLY A 240 -8.31 11.41 13.50
CA GLY A 240 -9.57 10.72 13.79
C GLY A 240 -9.38 9.58 14.78
N ILE A 241 -10.46 9.16 15.43
CA ILE A 241 -10.45 7.97 16.29
C ILE A 241 -11.58 7.02 15.94
N PHE A 242 -11.27 5.73 15.97
CA PHE A 242 -12.21 4.63 15.82
C PHE A 242 -12.15 3.74 17.06
N ARG A 243 -13.17 3.87 17.91
CA ARG A 243 -13.23 3.26 19.25
C ARG A 243 -13.53 1.78 19.19
N ARG A 244 -13.10 1.05 20.23
CA ARG A 244 -13.57 -0.32 20.47
C ARG A 244 -15.06 -0.30 20.85
N LEU A 245 -15.69 -1.43 20.57
CA LEU A 245 -17.05 -1.73 20.97
C LEU A 245 -17.05 -2.17 22.45
N GLU A 246 -18.12 -1.86 23.19
CA GLU A 246 -18.31 -2.26 24.60
C GLU A 246 -19.42 -3.30 24.78
N GLN A 247 -20.20 -3.57 23.74
CA GLN A 247 -21.32 -4.51 23.79
C GLN A 247 -21.59 -5.07 22.39
N SER A 248 -22.26 -6.21 22.34
CA SER A 248 -22.72 -6.84 21.09
C SER A 248 -23.86 -6.03 20.46
N GLY A 249 -24.00 -6.08 19.14
CA GLY A 249 -25.04 -5.34 18.41
C GLY A 249 -24.56 -4.78 17.07
N SER A 250 -25.47 -4.15 16.32
CA SER A 250 -25.11 -3.53 15.04
C SER A 250 -24.24 -2.30 15.27
N LEU A 251 -23.23 -2.09 14.42
CA LEU A 251 -22.34 -0.93 14.54
C LEU A 251 -23.09 0.41 14.48
N ASN A 252 -24.24 0.43 13.81
CA ASN A 252 -25.11 1.60 13.68
C ASN A 252 -25.96 1.90 14.92
N GLU A 253 -25.96 1.01 15.91
CA GLU A 253 -26.73 1.19 17.15
C GLU A 253 -25.91 1.87 18.25
N PHE A 254 -24.59 2.08 18.05
CA PHE A 254 -23.71 2.66 19.05
C PHE A 254 -23.54 4.18 18.87
N PRO A 255 -24.14 5.04 19.72
CA PRO A 255 -24.11 6.49 19.52
C PRO A 255 -22.70 7.07 19.50
N ARG A 256 -21.77 6.45 20.25
CA ARG A 256 -20.36 6.87 20.29
C ARG A 256 -19.63 6.58 18.99
N LEU A 257 -19.91 5.43 18.35
CA LEU A 257 -19.36 5.16 17.03
C LEU A 257 -19.97 6.10 16.01
N LEU A 258 -21.29 6.31 16.00
CA LEU A 258 -21.92 7.27 15.09
C LEU A 258 -21.30 8.68 15.21
N LYS A 259 -21.08 9.18 16.43
CA LYS A 259 -20.39 10.46 16.64
C LYS A 259 -18.95 10.44 16.10
N GLY A 260 -18.22 9.34 16.31
CA GLY A 260 -16.89 9.13 15.75
C GLY A 260 -16.90 9.12 14.21
N LYS A 261 -17.93 8.51 13.60
CA LYS A 261 -18.17 8.45 12.15
C LYS A 261 -18.31 9.84 11.58
N GLU A 262 -19.16 10.68 12.18
CA GLU A 262 -19.34 12.07 11.78
C GLU A 262 -18.05 12.89 11.89
N ASN A 263 -17.29 12.70 12.97
CA ASN A 263 -15.99 13.36 13.11
C ASN A 263 -15.02 12.94 12.00
N ILE A 264 -14.95 11.65 11.66
CA ILE A 264 -14.07 11.15 10.61
C ILE A 264 -14.55 11.58 9.21
N LYS A 265 -15.85 11.53 8.93
CA LYS A 265 -16.45 12.08 7.70
C LYS A 265 -16.11 13.56 7.55
N ARG A 266 -16.18 14.36 8.63
CA ARG A 266 -15.74 15.77 8.60
C ARG A 266 -14.26 15.90 8.20
N ILE A 267 -13.37 15.07 8.75
CA ILE A 267 -11.95 15.06 8.35
C ILE A 267 -11.84 14.78 6.85
N ILE A 268 -12.44 13.68 6.38
CA ILE A 268 -12.28 13.22 5.00
C ILE A 268 -12.90 14.20 4.00
N TYR A 269 -14.10 14.71 4.25
CA TYR A 269 -14.87 15.46 3.27
C TYR A 269 -14.72 16.97 3.36
N ARG A 270 -14.36 17.51 4.53
CA ARG A 270 -14.21 18.96 4.72
C ARG A 270 -12.76 19.39 4.91
N ASN A 271 -11.97 18.62 5.65
CA ASN A 271 -10.61 19.04 6.02
C ASN A 271 -9.57 18.57 5.00
N LEU A 272 -9.77 17.40 4.40
CA LEU A 272 -8.89 16.86 3.38
C LEU A 272 -9.31 17.28 1.97
N THR A 273 -8.32 17.54 1.13
CA THR A 273 -8.47 17.83 -0.30
C THR A 273 -8.04 16.63 -1.15
N PHE A 274 -8.63 16.44 -2.32
CA PHE A 274 -8.08 15.49 -3.29
C PHE A 274 -6.87 16.14 -3.97
N THR A 275 -5.68 15.57 -3.78
CA THR A 275 -4.47 16.05 -4.46
C THR A 275 -4.30 15.29 -5.77
N LYS A 276 -4.29 16.02 -6.88
CA LYS A 276 -3.96 15.46 -8.20
C LYS A 276 -2.58 14.84 -8.18
N LYS A 277 -2.44 13.57 -8.57
CA LYS A 277 -1.14 12.92 -8.66
C LYS A 277 -0.43 13.22 -9.98
N VAL A 278 0.89 13.15 -9.96
CA VAL A 278 1.75 13.09 -11.15
C VAL A 278 2.58 11.81 -11.10
N GLU A 279 3.24 11.51 -12.21
CA GLU A 279 4.25 10.44 -12.25
C GLU A 279 5.28 10.68 -11.14
N ASP A 280 5.73 9.60 -10.49
CA ASP A 280 6.70 9.60 -9.38
C ASP A 280 6.27 10.21 -8.03
N ASP A 281 5.02 10.69 -7.87
CA ASP A 281 4.52 11.10 -6.55
C ASP A 281 4.49 9.93 -5.55
N PHE A 282 4.34 8.71 -6.06
CA PHE A 282 4.19 7.49 -5.28
C PHE A 282 5.22 6.44 -5.64
N GLY A 283 5.76 5.76 -4.63
CA GLY A 283 6.69 4.66 -4.79
C GLY A 283 6.16 3.33 -4.29
N TYR A 284 7.07 2.35 -4.29
CA TYR A 284 6.82 1.02 -3.78
C TYR A 284 7.36 0.89 -2.35
N THR A 285 6.55 0.34 -1.44
CA THR A 285 6.90 0.01 -0.05
C THR A 285 7.47 -1.41 0.06
N ILE A 286 8.55 -1.70 -0.68
CA ILE A 286 9.15 -3.04 -0.73
C ILE A 286 10.11 -3.24 0.44
N SER A 287 10.02 -4.37 1.15
CA SER A 287 10.98 -4.73 2.19
C SER A 287 12.39 -5.00 1.62
N LEU A 288 13.42 -4.86 2.45
CA LEU A 288 14.81 -5.12 2.03
C LEU A 288 15.00 -6.57 1.53
N GLU A 289 14.32 -7.53 2.16
CA GLU A 289 14.34 -8.93 1.74
C GLU A 289 13.76 -9.09 0.33
N SER A 290 12.61 -8.49 0.07
CA SER A 290 11.99 -8.47 -1.26
C SER A 290 12.86 -7.75 -2.30
N MET A 291 13.55 -6.67 -1.93
CA MET A 291 14.50 -5.99 -2.82
C MET A 291 15.65 -6.91 -3.24
N ASN A 292 16.20 -7.71 -2.32
CA ASN A 292 17.26 -8.66 -2.64
C ASN A 292 16.77 -9.75 -3.61
N VAL A 293 15.55 -10.26 -3.40
CA VAL A 293 14.94 -11.25 -4.30
C VAL A 293 14.70 -10.66 -5.70
N ILE A 294 14.19 -9.43 -5.78
CA ILE A 294 14.04 -8.73 -7.06
C ILE A 294 15.40 -8.54 -7.74
N GLY A 295 16.44 -8.15 -7.00
CA GLY A 295 17.80 -8.00 -7.51
C GLY A 295 18.30 -9.29 -8.17
N GLY A 296 18.18 -10.43 -7.49
CA GLY A 296 18.57 -11.73 -8.06
C GLY A 296 17.78 -12.11 -9.30
N LEU A 297 16.47 -11.81 -9.34
CA LEU A 297 15.64 -12.05 -10.53
C LEU A 297 16.07 -11.18 -11.71
N VAL A 298 16.43 -9.92 -11.47
CA VAL A 298 16.92 -9.01 -12.53
C VAL A 298 18.24 -9.52 -13.10
N GLU A 299 19.16 -9.99 -12.24
CA GLU A 299 20.42 -10.60 -12.67
C GLU A 299 20.18 -11.85 -13.52
N GLU A 300 19.29 -12.75 -13.09
CA GLU A 300 18.95 -13.97 -13.83
C GLU A 300 18.31 -13.67 -15.20
N ILE A 301 17.39 -12.71 -15.26
CA ILE A 301 16.78 -12.26 -16.52
C ILE A 301 17.85 -11.68 -17.44
N ASN A 302 18.74 -10.83 -16.91
CA ASN A 302 19.81 -10.23 -17.69
C ASN A 302 20.76 -11.28 -18.29
N GLU A 303 21.16 -12.28 -17.49
CA GLU A 303 21.95 -13.41 -17.98
C GLU A 303 21.22 -14.20 -19.08
N SER A 304 19.92 -14.46 -18.90
CA SER A 304 19.11 -15.22 -19.86
C SER A 304 18.92 -14.48 -21.18
N VAL A 305 18.66 -13.16 -21.13
CA VAL A 305 18.58 -12.30 -22.31
C VAL A 305 19.91 -12.26 -23.04
N TRP A 306 21.02 -12.12 -22.29
CA TRP A 306 22.35 -12.13 -22.87
C TRP A 306 22.68 -13.46 -23.56
N ARG A 307 22.43 -14.60 -22.90
CA ARG A 307 22.61 -15.95 -23.50
C ARG A 307 21.76 -16.10 -24.76
N SER A 308 20.53 -15.62 -24.74
CA SER A 308 19.65 -15.66 -25.92
C SER A 308 20.19 -14.81 -27.07
N ALA A 309 20.72 -13.62 -26.79
CA ALA A 309 21.35 -12.76 -27.79
C ALA A 309 22.62 -13.41 -28.39
N VAL A 310 23.45 -14.06 -27.56
CA VAL A 310 24.62 -14.82 -28.03
C VAL A 310 24.17 -15.97 -28.94
N ASN A 311 23.19 -16.78 -28.51
CA ASN A 311 22.68 -17.89 -29.32
C ASN A 311 22.11 -17.43 -30.68
N ILE A 312 21.41 -16.29 -30.72
CA ILE A 312 20.92 -15.70 -31.98
C ILE A 312 22.10 -15.30 -32.87
N THR A 313 23.12 -14.66 -32.29
CA THR A 313 24.31 -14.20 -33.03
C THR A 313 25.08 -15.39 -33.61
N ASP A 314 25.27 -16.45 -32.83
CA ASP A 314 25.94 -17.68 -33.25
C ASP A 314 25.15 -18.38 -34.37
N GLY A 315 23.82 -18.46 -34.25
CA GLY A 315 22.95 -19.01 -35.30
C GLY A 315 23.00 -18.21 -36.60
N ILE A 316 23.08 -16.88 -36.52
CA ILE A 316 23.27 -16.02 -37.71
C ILE A 316 24.64 -16.29 -38.35
N ALA A 317 25.71 -16.38 -37.56
CA ALA A 317 27.05 -16.64 -38.04
C ALA A 317 27.15 -18.02 -38.73
N GLU A 318 26.55 -19.05 -38.14
CA GLU A 318 26.49 -20.40 -38.71
C GLU A 318 25.72 -20.43 -40.05
N HIS A 319 24.59 -19.70 -40.13
CA HIS A 319 23.83 -19.58 -41.37
C HIS A 319 24.66 -18.94 -42.50
N PHE A 320 25.34 -17.82 -42.21
CA PHE A 320 26.22 -17.18 -43.20
C PHE A 320 27.39 -18.07 -43.62
N ASN A 321 28.02 -18.79 -42.68
CA ASN A 321 29.08 -19.74 -43.00
C ASN A 321 28.58 -20.87 -43.91
N THR A 322 27.38 -21.37 -43.67
CA THR A 322 26.74 -22.38 -44.53
C THR A 322 26.50 -21.84 -45.94
N LEU A 323 25.94 -20.63 -46.05
CA LEU A 323 25.69 -19.97 -47.33
C LEU A 323 26.98 -19.74 -48.13
N ILE A 324 28.06 -19.27 -47.47
CA ILE A 324 29.38 -19.09 -48.09
C ILE A 324 29.93 -20.42 -48.61
N ASN A 325 29.76 -21.50 -47.83
CA ASN A 325 30.23 -22.83 -48.23
C ASN A 325 29.45 -23.40 -49.42
N GLU A 326 28.14 -23.15 -49.48
CA GLU A 326 27.31 -23.51 -50.65
C GLU A 326 27.75 -22.74 -51.90
N VAL A 327 27.90 -21.41 -51.81
CA VAL A 327 28.40 -20.58 -52.92
C VAL A 327 29.76 -21.07 -53.41
N ARG A 328 30.69 -21.39 -52.50
CA ARG A 328 32.00 -21.96 -52.88
C ARG A 328 31.89 -23.29 -53.59
N LYS A 329 30.99 -24.19 -53.15
CA LYS A 329 30.75 -25.47 -53.83
C LYS A 329 30.22 -25.25 -55.25
N THR A 330 29.26 -24.34 -55.41
CA THR A 330 28.70 -24.00 -56.73
C THR A 330 29.76 -23.43 -57.67
N ILE A 331 30.59 -22.49 -57.21
CA ILE A 331 31.70 -21.93 -58.01
C ILE A 331 32.69 -23.02 -58.45
N LYS A 332 33.08 -23.93 -57.53
CA LYS A 332 33.98 -25.06 -57.87
C LYS A 332 33.36 -25.98 -58.93
N SER A 333 32.06 -26.27 -58.85
CA SER A 333 31.38 -27.12 -59.83
C SER A 333 31.36 -26.48 -61.23
N LEU A 334 31.14 -25.17 -61.32
CA LEU A 334 31.18 -24.41 -62.58
C LEU A 334 32.59 -24.39 -63.19
N HIS A 335 33.62 -24.20 -62.36
CA HIS A 335 35.01 -24.23 -62.82
C HIS A 335 35.40 -25.59 -63.41
N ASN A 336 35.00 -26.69 -62.76
CA ASN A 336 35.25 -28.04 -63.24
C ASN A 336 34.50 -28.33 -64.55
N ALA A 337 33.27 -27.84 -64.71
CA ALA A 337 32.48 -28.00 -65.94
C ALA A 337 33.11 -27.24 -67.13
N CYS A 338 33.67 -26.05 -66.92
CA CYS A 338 34.40 -25.30 -67.95
C CYS A 338 35.74 -25.94 -68.32
N GLY A 339 36.46 -26.56 -67.37
CA GLY A 339 37.74 -27.24 -67.62
C GLY A 339 37.62 -28.51 -68.49
N SER A 340 36.43 -29.12 -68.57
CA SER A 340 36.14 -30.28 -69.42
C SER A 340 35.75 -29.95 -70.86
N ILE A 341 35.64 -28.67 -71.24
CA ILE A 341 35.40 -28.26 -72.62
C ILE A 341 36.73 -28.36 -73.39
N THR A 342 37.03 -29.56 -73.88
CA THR A 342 38.07 -29.75 -74.89
C THR A 342 37.57 -29.11 -76.18
N CYS A 343 38.17 -27.98 -76.57
CA CYS A 343 37.93 -27.39 -77.88
C CYS A 343 38.17 -28.45 -78.96
N PRO A 344 37.19 -28.74 -79.83
CA PRO A 344 37.43 -29.61 -80.96
C PRO A 344 38.51 -28.96 -81.83
N LYS A 345 39.59 -29.70 -82.10
CA LYS A 345 40.60 -29.29 -83.07
C LYS A 345 39.91 -29.17 -84.43
N ILE A 346 39.80 -27.95 -84.93
CA ILE A 346 39.41 -27.66 -86.30
C ILE A 346 40.55 -28.16 -87.18
N VAL A 347 40.26 -29.18 -88.00
CA VAL A 347 41.16 -29.75 -89.02
C VAL A 347 41.02 -28.95 -90.31
#